data_AF-A0A536NPJ6-F1
#
_entry.id   AF-A0A536NPJ6-F1
#
_cell.length_a   1.000
_cell.length_b   1.000
_cell.length_c   1.000
_cell.angle_alpha   90.00
_cell.angle_beta   90.00
_cell.angle_gamma   90.00
#
_symmetry.space_group_name_H-M   'P 1'
#
loop_
_entity.id
_entity.type
_entity.pdbx_description
1 polymer ?
#
loop_
_entity_poly.entity_id
_entity_poly.type
_entity_poly.pdbx_seq_one_letter_code
_entity_poly.pdbx_strand_id
1 'polypeptide(L)'
;MISYVTSRKRLWSLVAVLVGALLVIRAIADAAYVYVPQYRFRNDFRLLYGAVLTTFHDGYSHLYDPIAQKAAVDGLGPGFYWSLFLNPPPLVWLATPLAALPFSVAIILWTILLLASAALTWYLAAPGAGLAKAGLGLMWLGVVPVSFAIGVGQSVVLVAAAVATAWWLAEHDHPVWAGLALSFIVFKPQLALFVPLCLAVSGHARVFGAWLVATAFMVLFSLALLGHDGVAGFRAALAVAAQWEITRSYALSGLIGAGPQLYVAQAIVAVATLAAAWRWRGHGTANPIVAGITGSLLFTPYVGF
;
A
#
# COMPACT_ATOMS: atom_id res chain seq x y z
N MET A 1 28.23 -24.20 9.32
CA MET A 1 26.93 -23.81 8.74
C MET A 1 27.04 -22.73 7.65
N ILE A 2 27.76 -21.62 7.87
CA ILE A 2 27.90 -20.52 6.89
C ILE A 2 28.59 -20.96 5.58
N SER A 3 29.68 -21.75 5.66
CA SER A 3 30.39 -22.31 4.48
C SER A 3 29.55 -23.33 3.67
N TYR A 4 28.63 -24.03 4.32
CA TYR A 4 27.71 -24.98 3.68
C TYR A 4 26.62 -24.25 2.86
N VAL A 5 26.13 -23.10 3.35
CA VAL A 5 25.14 -22.29 2.64
C VAL A 5 25.77 -21.53 1.47
N THR A 6 26.99 -21.00 1.63
CA THR A 6 27.68 -20.25 0.57
C THR A 6 28.14 -21.12 -0.60
N SER A 7 28.49 -22.39 -0.36
CA SER A 7 28.86 -23.35 -1.42
C SER A 7 27.67 -23.79 -2.30
N ARG A 8 26.43 -23.59 -1.85
CA ARG A 8 25.20 -24.00 -2.55
C ARG A 8 24.34 -22.85 -3.07
N LYS A 9 24.90 -21.65 -3.23
CA LYS A 9 24.18 -20.46 -3.74
C LYS A 9 23.34 -20.74 -4.99
N ARG A 10 23.86 -21.53 -5.94
CA ARG A 10 23.14 -21.91 -7.17
C ARG A 10 21.93 -22.80 -6.87
N LEU A 11 22.07 -23.79 -5.97
CA LEU A 11 20.95 -24.65 -5.56
C LEU A 11 19.84 -23.82 -4.90
N TRP A 12 20.20 -22.94 -3.96
CA TRP A 12 19.22 -22.08 -3.29
C TRP A 12 18.52 -21.11 -4.25
N SER A 13 19.24 -20.61 -5.26
CA SER A 13 18.66 -19.79 -6.33
C SER A 13 17.65 -20.58 -7.17
N LEU A 14 17.96 -21.84 -7.49
CA LEU A 14 17.04 -22.73 -8.22
C LEU A 14 15.81 -23.09 -7.38
N VAL A 15 15.98 -23.34 -6.08
CA VAL A 15 14.84 -23.54 -5.15
C VAL A 15 13.98 -22.28 -5.11
N ALA A 16 14.58 -21.09 -5.04
CA ALA A 16 13.84 -19.84 -5.05
C ALA A 16 13.02 -19.66 -6.34
N VAL A 17 13.61 -19.98 -7.49
CA VAL A 17 12.90 -19.95 -8.78
C VAL A 17 11.77 -20.97 -8.82
N LEU A 18 12.00 -22.21 -8.36
CA LEU A 18 10.98 -23.26 -8.37
C LEU A 18 9.79 -22.91 -7.48
N VAL A 19 10.06 -22.51 -6.23
CA VAL A 19 9.01 -22.11 -5.28
C VAL A 19 8.29 -20.87 -5.80
N GLY A 20 9.02 -19.87 -6.28
CA GLY A 20 8.42 -18.68 -6.89
C GLY A 20 7.54 -19.00 -8.09
N ALA A 21 7.98 -19.89 -8.98
CA ALA A 21 7.19 -20.31 -10.14
C ALA A 21 5.90 -21.02 -9.72
N LEU A 22 5.95 -21.91 -8.73
CA LEU A 22 4.76 -22.57 -8.19
C LEU A 22 3.77 -21.57 -7.59
N LEU A 23 4.26 -20.56 -6.87
CA LEU A 23 3.42 -19.49 -6.33
C LEU A 23 2.78 -18.66 -7.43
N VAL A 24 3.53 -18.31 -8.48
CA VAL A 24 2.99 -17.58 -9.63
C VAL A 24 1.96 -18.40 -10.40
N ILE A 25 2.21 -19.70 -10.64
CA ILE A 25 1.25 -20.60 -11.29
C ILE A 25 -0.03 -20.67 -10.46
N ARG A 26 0.07 -20.81 -9.13
CA ARG A 26 -1.08 -20.81 -8.23
C ARG A 26 -1.86 -19.50 -8.33
N ALA A 27 -1.16 -18.35 -8.33
CA ALA A 27 -1.76 -17.02 -8.46
C ALA A 27 -2.45 -16.81 -9.81
N ILE A 28 -1.86 -17.29 -10.91
CA ILE A 28 -2.49 -17.25 -12.25
C ILE A 28 -3.74 -18.13 -12.27
N ALA A 29 -3.70 -19.32 -11.66
CA ALA A 29 -4.87 -20.18 -11.55
C ALA A 29 -6.02 -19.53 -10.75
N ASP A 30 -5.69 -18.88 -9.62
CA ASP A 30 -6.66 -18.07 -8.86
C ASP A 30 -7.22 -16.93 -9.70
N ALA A 31 -6.36 -16.20 -10.41
CA ALA A 31 -6.79 -15.11 -11.26
C ALA A 31 -7.72 -15.59 -12.37
N ALA A 32 -7.38 -16.67 -13.07
CA ALA A 32 -8.21 -17.21 -14.15
C ALA A 32 -9.60 -17.64 -13.66
N TYR A 33 -9.68 -18.26 -12.48
CA TYR A 33 -10.94 -18.81 -11.96
C TYR A 33 -11.80 -17.77 -11.22
N VAL A 34 -11.17 -16.89 -10.44
CA VAL A 34 -11.87 -15.98 -9.52
C VAL A 34 -11.89 -14.54 -10.03
N TYR A 35 -10.74 -14.00 -10.44
CA TYR A 35 -10.60 -12.56 -10.69
C TYR A 35 -10.94 -12.16 -12.13
N VAL A 36 -10.49 -12.90 -13.14
CA VAL A 36 -10.69 -12.59 -14.57
C VAL A 36 -12.18 -12.49 -14.94
N PRO A 37 -13.06 -13.44 -14.53
CA PRO A 37 -14.50 -13.34 -14.85
C PRO A 37 -15.17 -12.11 -14.23
N GLN A 38 -14.63 -11.62 -13.11
CA GLN A 38 -15.17 -10.51 -12.32
C GLN A 38 -14.34 -9.23 -12.46
N TYR A 39 -13.34 -9.21 -13.35
CA TYR A 39 -12.25 -8.25 -13.33
C TYR A 39 -12.75 -6.81 -13.46
N ARG A 40 -13.69 -6.55 -14.37
CA ARG A 40 -14.28 -5.22 -14.49
C ARG A 40 -15.23 -4.85 -13.34
N PHE A 41 -15.90 -5.84 -12.73
CA PHE A 41 -17.05 -5.63 -11.86
C PHE A 41 -16.72 -5.55 -10.37
N ARG A 42 -15.66 -6.23 -9.95
CA ARG A 42 -15.28 -6.40 -8.54
C ARG A 42 -13.86 -5.94 -8.23
N ASN A 43 -13.09 -5.50 -9.21
CA ASN A 43 -11.78 -4.89 -8.97
C ASN A 43 -11.95 -3.51 -8.30
N ASP A 44 -11.15 -3.24 -7.30
CA ASP A 44 -11.26 -2.05 -6.44
C ASP A 44 -10.94 -0.75 -7.17
N PHE A 45 -10.32 -0.82 -8.34
CA PHE A 45 -10.22 0.32 -9.24
C PHE A 45 -11.58 0.92 -9.61
N ARG A 46 -12.67 0.12 -9.63
CA ARG A 46 -14.03 0.66 -9.84
C ARG A 46 -14.45 1.67 -8.77
N LEU A 47 -14.01 1.48 -7.53
CA LEU A 47 -14.33 2.38 -6.42
C LEU A 47 -13.51 3.65 -6.54
N LEU A 48 -12.23 3.52 -6.92
CA LEU A 48 -11.36 4.66 -7.18
C LEU A 48 -11.81 5.48 -8.39
N TYR A 49 -12.20 4.82 -9.48
CA TYR A 49 -12.74 5.48 -10.66
C TYR A 49 -14.09 6.15 -10.35
N GLY A 50 -14.98 5.47 -9.63
CA GLY A 50 -16.23 6.04 -9.12
C GLY A 50 -16.00 7.26 -8.24
N ALA A 51 -15.01 7.21 -7.34
CA ALA A 51 -14.60 8.34 -6.52
C ALA A 51 -14.12 9.53 -7.36
N VAL A 52 -13.32 9.31 -8.41
CA VAL A 52 -12.96 10.38 -9.36
C VAL A 52 -14.21 10.99 -9.99
N LEU A 53 -15.14 10.17 -10.48
CA LEU A 53 -16.40 10.65 -11.06
C LEU A 53 -17.23 11.46 -10.06
N THR A 54 -17.38 10.99 -8.82
CA THR A 54 -18.03 11.73 -7.74
C THR A 54 -17.40 13.10 -7.55
N THR A 55 -16.06 13.19 -7.51
CA THR A 55 -15.41 14.50 -7.35
C THR A 55 -15.59 15.44 -8.53
N PHE A 56 -15.78 14.92 -9.74
CA PHE A 56 -16.04 15.73 -10.93
C PHE A 56 -17.49 16.22 -11.00
N HIS A 57 -18.46 15.39 -10.61
CA HIS A 57 -19.88 15.73 -10.67
C HIS A 57 -20.35 16.53 -9.45
N ASP A 58 -19.93 16.11 -8.26
CA ASP A 58 -20.47 16.58 -6.99
C ASP A 58 -19.43 17.36 -6.15
N GLY A 59 -18.17 17.37 -6.58
CA GLY A 59 -17.08 18.01 -5.86
C GLY A 59 -16.47 17.16 -4.75
N TYR A 60 -15.31 17.59 -4.22
CA TYR A 60 -14.59 16.85 -3.19
C TYR A 60 -15.32 16.76 -1.84
N SER A 61 -16.26 17.65 -1.54
CA SER A 61 -17.09 17.58 -0.34
C SER A 61 -17.96 16.30 -0.30
N HIS A 62 -18.27 15.72 -1.46
CA HIS A 62 -19.07 14.50 -1.58
C HIS A 62 -18.22 13.24 -1.81
N LEU A 63 -16.88 13.34 -1.79
CA LEU A 63 -15.97 12.21 -2.06
C LEU A 63 -16.29 10.98 -1.17
N TYR A 64 -16.74 11.21 0.06
CA TYR A 64 -17.09 10.16 1.02
C TYR A 64 -18.59 10.06 1.31
N ASP A 65 -19.44 10.62 0.45
CA ASP A 65 -20.89 10.41 0.49
C ASP A 65 -21.22 9.01 -0.09
N PRO A 66 -21.77 8.08 0.69
CA PRO A 66 -22.12 6.75 0.21
C PRO A 66 -23.12 6.76 -0.95
N ILE A 67 -24.05 7.72 -0.99
CA ILE A 67 -25.07 7.81 -2.04
C ILE A 67 -24.41 8.22 -3.36
N ALA A 68 -23.57 9.26 -3.32
CA ALA A 68 -22.83 9.73 -4.50
C ALA A 68 -21.85 8.67 -5.03
N GLN A 69 -21.11 8.00 -4.13
CA GLN A 69 -20.23 6.89 -4.51
C GLN A 69 -21.00 5.74 -5.16
N LYS A 70 -22.16 5.37 -4.60
CA LYS A 70 -22.99 4.29 -5.15
C LYS A 70 -23.52 4.65 -6.52
N ALA A 71 -24.05 5.86 -6.69
CA ALA A 71 -24.55 6.35 -7.96
C ALA A 71 -23.47 6.33 -9.05
N ALA A 72 -22.24 6.76 -8.72
CA ALA A 72 -21.11 6.74 -9.65
C ALA A 72 -20.72 5.31 -10.07
N VAL A 73 -20.67 4.36 -9.13
CA VAL A 73 -20.32 2.96 -9.43
C VAL A 73 -21.43 2.24 -10.21
N ASP A 74 -22.70 2.43 -9.81
CA ASP A 74 -23.84 1.86 -10.56
C ASP A 74 -23.91 2.43 -11.98
N GLY A 75 -23.53 3.70 -12.16
CA GLY A 75 -23.46 4.38 -13.46
C GLY A 75 -22.44 3.79 -14.44
N LEU A 76 -21.49 2.97 -13.97
CA LEU A 76 -20.55 2.24 -14.85
C LEU A 76 -21.23 1.11 -15.64
N GLY A 77 -22.43 0.70 -15.21
CA GLY A 77 -23.29 -0.23 -15.91
C GLY A 77 -23.72 -1.45 -15.08
N PRO A 78 -24.51 -2.37 -15.66
CA PRO A 78 -25.03 -3.53 -14.96
C PRO A 78 -23.92 -4.44 -14.43
N GLY A 79 -24.07 -4.92 -13.19
CA GLY A 79 -23.18 -5.90 -12.57
C GLY A 79 -22.00 -5.31 -11.78
N PHE A 80 -21.76 -4.00 -11.86
CA PHE A 80 -20.78 -3.35 -10.99
C PHE A 80 -21.24 -3.40 -9.52
N TYR A 81 -20.33 -3.80 -8.63
CA TYR A 81 -20.64 -3.96 -7.22
C TYR A 81 -20.09 -2.77 -6.41
N TRP A 82 -20.97 -1.99 -5.79
CA TRP A 82 -20.52 -0.89 -4.92
C TRP A 82 -20.14 -1.37 -3.50
N SER A 83 -19.07 -0.78 -2.97
CA SER A 83 -18.67 -0.80 -1.56
C SER A 83 -17.99 0.53 -1.22
N LEU A 84 -17.82 0.86 0.06
CA LEU A 84 -17.24 2.15 0.46
C LEU A 84 -15.82 2.34 -0.09
N PHE A 85 -15.58 3.51 -0.67
CA PHE A 85 -14.23 4.00 -0.95
C PHE A 85 -13.65 4.66 0.30
N LEU A 86 -12.45 4.23 0.71
CA LEU A 86 -11.84 4.59 2.01
C LEU A 86 -10.44 5.18 1.88
N ASN A 87 -9.88 5.27 0.68
CA ASN A 87 -8.52 5.76 0.52
C ASN A 87 -8.47 7.30 0.63
N PRO A 88 -7.31 7.87 1.05
CA PRO A 88 -7.14 9.32 1.11
C PRO A 88 -7.24 10.00 -0.27
N PRO A 89 -7.59 11.31 -0.32
CA PRO A 89 -7.77 12.04 -1.58
C PRO A 89 -6.58 11.99 -2.56
N PRO A 90 -5.30 11.95 -2.14
CA PRO A 90 -4.18 11.82 -3.07
C PRO A 90 -4.25 10.62 -4.01
N LEU A 91 -4.89 9.51 -3.61
CA LEU A 91 -5.09 8.38 -4.51
C LEU A 91 -6.06 8.72 -5.65
N VAL A 92 -7.09 9.53 -5.36
CA VAL A 92 -8.03 10.05 -6.35
C VAL A 92 -7.30 10.95 -7.35
N TRP A 93 -6.37 11.80 -6.88
CA TRP A 93 -5.56 12.66 -7.75
C TRP A 93 -4.73 11.84 -8.74
N LEU A 94 -4.14 10.74 -8.29
CA LEU A 94 -3.37 9.83 -9.14
C LEU A 94 -4.23 9.20 -10.24
N ALA A 95 -5.47 8.82 -9.92
CA ALA A 95 -6.39 8.22 -10.89
C ALA A 95 -7.16 9.23 -11.74
N THR A 96 -7.14 10.52 -11.37
CA THR A 96 -7.91 11.60 -12.02
C THR A 96 -7.66 11.64 -13.54
N PRO A 97 -6.41 11.56 -14.05
CA PRO A 97 -6.18 11.57 -15.50
C PRO A 97 -6.81 10.38 -16.25
N LEU A 98 -7.03 9.25 -15.56
CA LEU A 98 -7.60 8.05 -16.17
C LEU A 98 -9.10 8.19 -16.43
N ALA A 99 -9.79 9.13 -15.79
CA ALA A 99 -11.21 9.39 -16.02
C ALA A 99 -11.52 10.04 -17.38
N ALA A 100 -10.49 10.52 -18.09
CA ALA A 100 -10.62 10.92 -19.50
C ALA A 100 -10.82 9.71 -20.45
N LEU A 101 -10.63 8.48 -19.95
CA LEU A 101 -10.71 7.25 -20.72
C LEU A 101 -11.93 6.43 -20.28
N PRO A 102 -12.53 5.61 -21.16
CA PRO A 102 -13.54 4.64 -20.75
C PRO A 102 -12.99 3.71 -19.66
N PHE A 103 -13.84 3.31 -18.71
CA PHE A 103 -13.47 2.48 -17.56
C PHE A 103 -12.62 1.25 -17.94
N SER A 104 -13.00 0.55 -19.03
CA SER A 104 -12.29 -0.64 -19.52
C SER A 104 -10.83 -0.38 -19.93
N VAL A 105 -10.52 0.83 -20.40
CA VAL A 105 -9.15 1.23 -20.73
C VAL A 105 -8.43 1.69 -19.46
N ALA A 106 -9.11 2.49 -18.63
CA ALA A 106 -8.57 3.01 -17.38
C ALA A 106 -8.12 1.89 -16.43
N ILE A 107 -8.91 0.81 -16.29
CA ILE A 107 -8.56 -0.34 -15.44
C ILE A 107 -7.33 -1.12 -15.97
N ILE A 108 -7.14 -1.18 -17.29
CA ILE A 108 -5.95 -1.83 -17.88
C ILE A 108 -4.71 -0.99 -17.55
N LEU A 109 -4.78 0.33 -17.74
CA LEU A 109 -3.68 1.23 -17.42
C LEU A 109 -3.35 1.23 -15.92
N TRP A 110 -4.36 1.16 -15.07
CA TRP A 110 -4.18 1.00 -13.63
C TRP A 110 -3.43 -0.28 -13.28
N THR A 111 -3.83 -1.41 -13.86
CA THR A 111 -3.14 -2.69 -13.64
C THR A 111 -1.71 -2.67 -14.17
N ILE A 112 -1.45 -2.02 -15.31
CA ILE A 112 -0.08 -1.81 -15.81
C ILE A 112 0.74 -1.00 -14.80
N LEU A 113 0.17 0.06 -14.22
CA LEU A 113 0.83 0.86 -13.19
C LEU A 113 1.17 0.02 -11.93
N LEU A 114 0.25 -0.85 -11.49
CA LEU A 114 0.50 -1.75 -10.36
C LEU A 114 1.60 -2.77 -10.68
N LEU A 115 1.58 -3.37 -11.87
CA LEU A 115 2.63 -4.30 -12.33
C LEU A 115 4.00 -3.61 -12.45
N ALA A 116 4.04 -2.39 -13.00
CA ALA A 116 5.25 -1.59 -13.07
C ALA A 116 5.79 -1.24 -11.69
N SER A 117 4.91 -0.93 -10.73
CA SER A 117 5.27 -0.66 -9.34
C SER A 117 5.79 -1.92 -8.63
N ALA A 118 5.18 -3.08 -8.87
CA ALA A 118 5.70 -4.36 -8.38
C ALA A 118 7.08 -4.68 -8.95
N ALA A 119 7.27 -4.44 -10.25
CA ALA A 119 8.55 -4.64 -10.93
C ALA A 119 9.63 -3.69 -10.40
N LEU A 120 9.29 -2.41 -10.18
CA LEU A 120 10.20 -1.42 -9.59
C LEU A 120 10.60 -1.81 -8.17
N THR A 121 9.63 -2.22 -7.34
CA THR A 121 9.88 -2.71 -5.97
C THR A 121 10.86 -3.87 -5.99
N TRP A 122 10.61 -4.88 -6.84
CA TRP A 122 11.50 -6.02 -7.02
C TRP A 122 12.89 -5.59 -7.49
N TYR A 123 12.96 -4.74 -8.50
CA TYR A 123 14.23 -4.30 -9.08
C TYR A 123 15.11 -3.59 -8.05
N LEU A 124 14.52 -2.71 -7.23
CA LEU A 124 15.25 -1.95 -6.22
C LEU A 124 15.56 -2.81 -4.98
N ALA A 125 14.56 -3.50 -4.42
CA ALA A 125 14.66 -4.14 -3.10
C ALA A 125 15.24 -5.56 -3.12
N ALA A 126 15.13 -6.30 -4.24
CA ALA A 126 15.60 -7.69 -4.26
C ALA A 126 17.14 -7.76 -4.33
N PRO A 127 17.80 -8.38 -3.34
CA PRO A 127 19.25 -8.52 -3.33
C PRO A 127 19.75 -9.53 -4.37
N GLY A 128 21.05 -9.43 -4.69
CA GLY A 128 21.74 -10.37 -5.56
C GLY A 128 21.50 -10.14 -7.05
N ALA A 129 21.82 -11.15 -7.87
CA ALA A 129 21.75 -11.09 -9.33
C ALA A 129 21.34 -12.44 -9.94
N GLY A 130 21.01 -12.45 -11.23
CA GLY A 130 20.68 -13.64 -12.01
C GLY A 130 19.50 -14.43 -11.41
N LEU A 131 19.67 -15.76 -11.29
CA LEU A 131 18.63 -16.66 -10.80
C LEU A 131 18.15 -16.35 -9.39
N ALA A 132 19.03 -15.87 -8.49
CA ALA A 132 18.65 -15.51 -7.14
C ALA A 132 17.64 -14.35 -7.14
N LYS A 133 17.96 -13.28 -7.86
CA LYS A 133 17.09 -12.10 -7.99
C LYS A 133 15.80 -12.46 -8.71
N ALA A 134 15.87 -13.27 -9.78
CA ALA A 134 14.69 -13.75 -10.49
C ALA A 134 13.77 -14.61 -9.60
N GLY A 135 14.34 -15.53 -8.81
CA GLY A 135 13.57 -16.35 -7.87
C GLY A 135 12.85 -15.51 -6.81
N LEU A 136 13.52 -14.51 -6.24
CA LEU A 136 12.89 -13.56 -5.32
C LEU A 136 11.79 -12.73 -5.99
N GLY A 137 11.94 -12.39 -7.27
CA GLY A 137 10.90 -11.70 -8.05
C GLY A 137 9.66 -12.57 -8.27
N LEU A 138 9.87 -13.84 -8.60
CA LEU A 138 8.77 -14.81 -8.73
C LEU A 138 8.06 -15.03 -7.38
N MET A 139 8.81 -15.14 -6.27
CA MET A 139 8.22 -15.22 -4.93
C MET A 139 7.43 -13.97 -4.57
N TRP A 140 7.98 -12.79 -4.84
CA TRP A 140 7.32 -11.50 -4.63
C TRP A 140 6.00 -11.41 -5.40
N LEU A 141 5.98 -11.78 -6.68
CA LEU A 141 4.75 -11.75 -7.48
C LEU A 141 3.75 -12.84 -7.09
N GLY A 142 4.24 -14.01 -6.70
CA GLY A 142 3.41 -15.18 -6.42
C GLY A 142 2.83 -15.23 -5.01
N VAL A 143 3.45 -14.57 -4.02
CA VAL A 143 2.93 -14.58 -2.64
C VAL A 143 1.53 -13.96 -2.61
N VAL A 144 0.61 -14.61 -1.89
CA VAL A 144 -0.83 -14.29 -1.91
C VAL A 144 -1.12 -12.80 -1.72
N PRO A 145 -0.54 -12.06 -0.76
CA PRO A 145 -0.87 -10.64 -0.58
C PRO A 145 -0.57 -9.78 -1.81
N VAL A 146 0.50 -10.08 -2.56
CA VAL A 146 0.92 -9.28 -3.73
C VAL A 146 0.11 -9.64 -4.96
N SER A 147 -0.02 -10.94 -5.25
CA SER A 147 -0.84 -11.41 -6.37
C SER A 147 -2.30 -11.01 -6.20
N PHE A 148 -2.84 -11.14 -4.98
CA PHE A 148 -4.17 -10.66 -4.63
C PHE A 148 -4.31 -9.16 -4.87
N ALA A 149 -3.40 -8.36 -4.32
CA ALA A 149 -3.44 -6.91 -4.47
C ALA A 149 -3.46 -6.46 -5.93
N ILE A 150 -2.62 -7.08 -6.78
CA ILE A 150 -2.61 -6.78 -8.22
C ILE A 150 -3.93 -7.21 -8.86
N GLY A 151 -4.39 -8.44 -8.57
CA GLY A 151 -5.62 -9.00 -9.14
C GLY A 151 -6.88 -8.19 -8.81
N VAL A 152 -6.96 -7.62 -7.61
CA VAL A 152 -8.08 -6.77 -7.18
C VAL A 152 -7.83 -5.27 -7.36
N GLY A 153 -6.68 -4.84 -7.90
CA GLY A 153 -6.43 -3.44 -8.23
C GLY A 153 -6.06 -2.54 -7.04
N GLN A 154 -5.48 -3.11 -5.99
CA GLN A 154 -5.16 -2.43 -4.74
C GLN A 154 -3.88 -1.58 -4.81
N SER A 155 -3.94 -0.36 -4.25
CA SER A 155 -2.83 0.60 -4.25
C SER A 155 -1.67 0.28 -3.29
N VAL A 156 -1.75 -0.83 -2.53
CA VAL A 156 -0.68 -1.31 -1.63
C VAL A 156 0.65 -1.49 -2.36
N VAL A 157 0.62 -1.90 -3.62
CA VAL A 157 1.83 -2.12 -4.44
C VAL A 157 2.51 -0.79 -4.80
N LEU A 158 1.74 0.31 -4.90
CA LEU A 158 2.29 1.66 -5.08
C LEU A 158 3.07 2.10 -3.83
N VAL A 159 2.55 1.78 -2.65
CA VAL A 159 3.23 2.09 -1.38
C VAL A 159 4.52 1.28 -1.24
N ALA A 160 4.51 0.00 -1.64
CA ALA A 160 5.74 -0.80 -1.67
C ALA A 160 6.81 -0.19 -2.58
N ALA A 161 6.41 0.29 -3.77
CA ALA A 161 7.31 0.98 -4.69
C ALA A 161 7.84 2.29 -4.10
N ALA A 162 6.96 3.10 -3.49
CA ALA A 162 7.34 4.35 -2.83
C ALA A 162 8.40 4.13 -1.74
N VAL A 163 8.22 3.13 -0.87
CA VAL A 163 9.19 2.81 0.17
C VAL A 163 10.50 2.26 -0.41
N ALA A 164 10.45 1.39 -1.42
CA ALA A 164 11.64 0.86 -2.07
C ALA A 164 12.44 1.96 -2.80
N THR A 165 11.76 2.88 -3.47
CA THR A 165 12.38 4.06 -4.10
C THR A 165 12.95 5.01 -3.06
N ALA A 166 12.25 5.26 -1.97
CA ALA A 166 12.76 6.09 -0.87
C ALA A 166 14.03 5.49 -0.25
N TRP A 167 14.04 4.19 0.01
CA TRP A 167 15.21 3.47 0.50
C TRP A 167 16.38 3.59 -0.50
N TRP A 168 16.16 3.28 -1.77
CA TRP A 168 17.19 3.35 -2.79
C TRP A 168 17.78 4.76 -2.90
N LEU A 169 16.95 5.80 -2.95
CA LEU A 169 17.40 7.20 -3.00
C LEU A 169 18.17 7.62 -1.75
N ALA A 170 17.76 7.14 -0.57
CA ALA A 170 18.43 7.47 0.67
C ALA A 170 19.81 6.82 0.78
N GLU A 171 19.96 5.57 0.31
CA GLU A 171 21.25 4.87 0.25
C GLU A 171 22.19 5.45 -0.84
N HIS A 172 21.68 6.27 -1.76
CA HIS A 172 22.45 6.97 -2.80
C HIS A 172 22.57 8.48 -2.54
N ASP A 173 22.56 8.90 -1.27
CA ASP A 173 22.79 10.30 -0.86
C ASP A 173 21.81 11.33 -1.46
N HIS A 174 20.59 10.92 -1.81
CA HIS A 174 19.52 11.78 -2.29
C HIS A 174 18.37 11.92 -1.28
N PRO A 175 18.62 12.44 -0.05
CA PRO A 175 17.65 12.36 1.04
C PRO A 175 16.36 13.17 0.79
N VAL A 176 16.42 14.27 0.04
CA VAL A 176 15.23 15.07 -0.29
C VAL A 176 14.32 14.30 -1.24
N TRP A 177 14.87 13.75 -2.32
CA TRP A 177 14.12 12.89 -3.24
C TRP A 177 13.59 11.63 -2.56
N ALA A 178 14.36 11.05 -1.64
CA ALA A 178 13.89 9.94 -0.81
C ALA A 178 12.65 10.31 0.00
N GLY A 179 12.63 11.49 0.64
CA GLY A 179 11.48 11.98 1.38
C GLY A 179 10.26 12.28 0.49
N LEU A 180 10.49 12.83 -0.71
CA LEU A 180 9.44 13.05 -1.71
C LEU A 180 8.84 11.72 -2.18
N ALA A 181 9.67 10.73 -2.51
CA ALA A 181 9.21 9.38 -2.87
C ALA A 181 8.43 8.74 -1.72
N LEU A 182 8.93 8.87 -0.49
CA LEU A 182 8.25 8.37 0.71
C LEU A 182 6.90 9.05 0.95
N SER A 183 6.67 10.27 0.47
CA SER A 183 5.38 10.96 0.67
C SER A 183 4.21 10.23 -0.01
N PHE A 184 4.48 9.40 -1.03
CA PHE A 184 3.47 8.58 -1.69
C PHE A 184 2.92 7.42 -0.83
N ILE A 185 3.47 7.19 0.38
CA ILE A 185 2.80 6.32 1.37
C ILE A 185 1.40 6.84 1.72
N VAL A 186 1.10 8.13 1.48
CA VAL A 186 -0.22 8.75 1.69
C VAL A 186 -1.37 8.05 0.95
N PHE A 187 -1.08 7.25 -0.09
CA PHE A 187 -2.10 6.43 -0.76
C PHE A 187 -2.72 5.38 0.15
N LYS A 188 -1.92 4.83 1.09
CA LYS A 188 -2.32 3.90 2.15
C LYS A 188 -1.38 4.03 3.35
N PRO A 189 -1.53 5.08 4.17
CA PRO A 189 -0.56 5.42 5.20
C PRO A 189 -0.37 4.31 6.23
N GLN A 190 -1.40 3.52 6.51
CA GLN A 190 -1.36 2.42 7.49
C GLN A 190 -0.29 1.35 7.20
N LEU A 191 0.20 1.23 5.97
CA LEU A 191 1.21 0.23 5.58
C LEU A 191 2.64 0.64 5.96
N ALA A 192 2.90 1.93 6.13
CA ALA A 192 4.25 2.48 6.29
C ALA A 192 4.28 3.71 7.22
N LEU A 193 3.24 3.92 8.04
CA LEU A 193 3.08 5.07 8.93
C LEU A 193 4.31 5.35 9.79
N PHE A 194 4.95 4.30 10.31
CA PHE A 194 6.12 4.43 11.16
C PHE A 194 7.44 4.56 10.40
N VAL A 195 7.50 4.29 9.10
CA VAL A 195 8.74 4.45 8.31
C VAL A 195 9.35 5.86 8.46
N PRO A 196 8.62 6.97 8.22
CA PRO A 196 9.19 8.31 8.40
C PRO A 196 9.60 8.60 9.85
N LEU A 197 8.84 8.10 10.85
CA LEU A 197 9.18 8.30 12.27
C LEU A 197 10.45 7.54 12.66
N CYS A 198 10.60 6.30 12.19
CA CYS A 198 11.80 5.49 12.34
C CYS A 198 13.02 6.18 11.71
N LEU A 199 12.86 6.78 10.53
CA LEU A 199 13.90 7.56 9.87
C LEU A 199 14.27 8.81 10.69
N ALA A 200 13.31 9.50 11.29
CA ALA A 200 13.57 10.64 12.17
C ALA A 200 14.41 10.24 13.39
N VAL A 201 13.98 9.22 14.16
CA VAL A 201 14.68 8.80 15.40
C VAL A 201 16.03 8.13 15.13
N SER A 202 16.24 7.58 13.93
CA SER A 202 17.52 7.01 13.49
C SER A 202 18.48 8.04 12.88
N GLY A 203 18.12 9.33 12.84
CA GLY A 203 19.01 10.42 12.44
C GLY A 203 18.90 10.87 10.98
N HIS A 204 17.91 10.39 10.23
CA HIS A 204 17.70 10.72 8.81
C HIS A 204 16.76 11.93 8.63
N ALA A 205 17.10 13.04 9.30
CA ALA A 205 16.24 14.22 9.40
C ALA A 205 15.88 14.88 8.06
N ARG A 206 16.78 14.82 7.06
CA ARG A 206 16.52 15.36 5.72
C ARG A 206 15.44 14.58 4.97
N VAL A 207 15.44 13.25 5.09
CA VAL A 207 14.41 12.38 4.49
C VAL A 207 13.06 12.64 5.17
N PHE A 208 13.06 12.66 6.51
CA PHE A 208 11.86 12.98 7.28
C PHE A 208 11.31 14.38 6.97
N GLY A 209 12.17 15.40 6.90
CA GLY A 209 11.76 16.77 6.62
C GLY A 209 11.11 16.95 5.25
N ALA A 210 11.70 16.36 4.19
CA ALA A 210 11.13 16.39 2.85
C ALA A 210 9.79 15.62 2.79
N TRP A 211 9.70 14.45 3.42
CA TRP A 211 8.46 13.70 3.57
C TRP A 211 7.38 14.52 4.30
N LEU A 212 7.75 15.16 5.41
CA LEU A 212 6.84 15.91 6.26
C LEU A 212 6.25 17.09 5.50
N VAL A 213 7.07 17.87 4.80
CA VAL A 213 6.61 19.03 4.01
C VAL A 213 5.68 18.59 2.89
N ALA A 214 6.07 17.59 2.09
CA ALA A 214 5.24 17.10 0.99
C ALA A 214 3.92 16.50 1.49
N THR A 215 3.96 15.68 2.54
CA THR A 215 2.78 15.06 3.12
C THR A 215 1.86 16.10 3.78
N ALA A 216 2.42 17.07 4.51
CA ALA A 216 1.65 18.16 5.10
C ALA A 216 0.93 18.99 4.03
N PHE A 217 1.60 19.31 2.92
CA PHE A 217 0.97 19.97 1.79
C PHE A 217 -0.20 19.16 1.24
N MET A 218 -0.02 17.86 0.97
CA MET A 218 -1.10 17.00 0.48
C MET A 218 -2.25 16.87 1.47
N VAL A 219 -1.97 16.78 2.78
CA VAL A 219 -3.01 16.69 3.82
C VAL A 219 -3.79 18.00 3.91
N LEU A 220 -3.12 19.16 3.97
CA LEU A 220 -3.77 20.47 4.02
C LEU A 220 -4.60 20.73 2.76
N PHE A 221 -4.07 20.38 1.60
CA PHE A 221 -4.80 20.49 0.33
C PHE A 221 -6.02 19.55 0.30
N SER A 222 -5.88 18.33 0.80
CA SER A 222 -7.00 17.38 0.96
C SER A 222 -8.08 17.94 1.89
N LEU A 223 -7.72 18.49 3.04
CA LEU A 223 -8.67 19.07 3.99
C LEU A 223 -9.41 20.28 3.38
N ALA A 224 -8.69 21.13 2.62
CA ALA A 224 -9.27 22.26 1.93
C ALA A 224 -10.29 21.82 0.86
N LEU A 225 -9.96 20.77 0.07
CA LEU A 225 -10.86 20.22 -0.95
C LEU A 225 -12.09 19.54 -0.34
N LEU A 226 -11.91 18.75 0.73
CA LEU A 226 -12.99 18.03 1.39
C LEU A 226 -13.98 18.96 2.11
N GLY A 227 -13.48 20.07 2.67
CA GLY A 227 -14.28 20.93 3.53
C GLY A 227 -14.82 20.19 4.75
N HIS A 228 -15.81 20.78 5.42
CA HIS A 228 -16.41 20.18 6.61
C HIS A 228 -17.11 18.84 6.29
N ASP A 229 -17.93 18.82 5.24
CA ASP A 229 -18.80 17.67 4.94
C ASP A 229 -18.00 16.46 4.44
N GLY A 230 -16.97 16.68 3.61
CA GLY A 230 -16.09 15.62 3.15
C GLY A 230 -15.28 15.01 4.31
N VAL A 231 -14.80 15.83 5.26
CA VAL A 231 -14.11 15.35 6.46
C VAL A 231 -15.06 14.57 7.38
N ALA A 232 -16.30 15.04 7.56
CA ALA A 232 -17.31 14.34 8.32
C ALA A 232 -17.67 12.99 7.67
N GLY A 233 -17.83 12.96 6.35
CA GLY A 233 -18.04 11.76 5.55
C GLY A 233 -16.88 10.77 5.67
N PHE A 234 -15.64 11.24 5.57
CA PHE A 234 -14.46 10.40 5.73
C PHE A 234 -14.41 9.72 7.10
N ARG A 235 -14.67 10.49 8.16
CA ARG A 235 -14.71 9.96 9.53
C ARG A 235 -15.83 8.91 9.69
N ALA A 236 -17.00 9.16 9.12
CA ALA A 236 -18.11 8.22 9.15
C ALA A 236 -17.78 6.93 8.39
N ALA A 237 -17.18 7.03 7.21
CA ALA A 237 -16.76 5.89 6.40
C ALA A 237 -15.71 5.03 7.13
N LEU A 238 -14.71 5.66 7.78
CA LEU A 238 -13.73 4.94 8.61
C LEU A 238 -14.37 4.27 9.84
N ALA A 239 -15.35 4.91 10.47
CA ALA A 239 -16.06 4.32 11.60
C ALA A 239 -16.83 3.05 11.21
N VAL A 240 -17.46 3.05 10.02
CA VAL A 240 -18.10 1.85 9.44
C VAL A 240 -17.04 0.79 9.13
N ALA A 241 -15.95 1.17 8.46
CA ALA A 241 -14.89 0.24 8.07
C ALA A 241 -14.23 -0.46 9.26
N ALA A 242 -14.03 0.27 10.37
CA ALA A 242 -13.49 -0.28 11.61
C ALA A 242 -14.38 -1.36 12.26
N GLN A 243 -15.64 -1.53 11.80
CA GLN A 243 -16.54 -2.57 12.26
C GLN A 243 -16.51 -3.85 11.41
N TRP A 244 -15.76 -3.87 10.31
CA TRP A 244 -15.75 -5.02 9.40
C TRP A 244 -14.91 -6.17 9.91
N GLU A 245 -15.60 -7.23 10.33
CA GLU A 245 -15.01 -8.40 11.00
C GLU A 245 -13.95 -9.11 10.16
N ILE A 246 -14.18 -9.25 8.86
CA ILE A 246 -13.23 -9.90 7.94
C ILE A 246 -11.87 -9.20 8.02
N THR A 247 -11.83 -7.87 8.06
CA THR A 247 -10.59 -7.11 8.10
C THR A 247 -9.94 -7.05 9.48
N ARG A 248 -10.77 -7.04 10.54
CA ARG A 248 -10.28 -7.08 11.92
C ARG A 248 -9.68 -8.42 12.31
N SER A 249 -10.23 -9.52 11.81
CA SER A 249 -9.79 -10.88 12.17
C SER A 249 -8.33 -11.17 11.77
N TYR A 250 -7.80 -10.45 10.78
CA TYR A 250 -6.40 -10.53 10.37
C TYR A 250 -5.47 -9.53 11.09
N ALA A 251 -6.01 -8.65 11.94
CA ALA A 251 -5.25 -7.67 12.72
C ALA A 251 -5.17 -8.09 14.20
N LEU A 252 -4.30 -7.41 14.96
CA LEU A 252 -4.15 -7.67 16.40
C LEU A 252 -5.47 -7.49 17.16
N SER A 253 -6.29 -6.53 16.73
CA SER A 253 -7.64 -6.28 17.24
C SER A 253 -8.60 -7.46 17.10
N GLY A 254 -8.41 -8.35 16.12
CA GLY A 254 -9.19 -9.58 15.99
C GLY A 254 -8.86 -10.59 17.10
N LEU A 255 -7.61 -10.58 17.59
CA LEU A 255 -7.16 -11.47 18.66
C LEU A 255 -7.53 -10.96 20.05
N ILE A 256 -7.31 -9.66 20.30
CA ILE A 256 -7.47 -9.07 21.64
C ILE A 256 -8.72 -8.20 21.80
N GLY A 257 -9.51 -8.05 20.75
CA GLY A 257 -10.68 -7.15 20.70
C GLY A 257 -10.31 -5.68 20.46
N ALA A 258 -11.34 -4.84 20.25
CA ALA A 258 -11.21 -3.40 19.97
C ALA A 258 -11.35 -2.50 21.22
N GLY A 259 -11.19 -3.07 22.43
CA GLY A 259 -11.29 -2.33 23.70
C GLY A 259 -9.99 -1.61 24.11
N PRO A 260 -9.90 -1.09 25.33
CA PRO A 260 -8.72 -0.37 25.86
C PRO A 260 -7.39 -1.11 25.69
N GLN A 261 -7.41 -2.44 25.75
CA GLN A 261 -6.26 -3.32 25.54
C GLN A 261 -5.58 -3.14 24.18
N LEU A 262 -6.34 -2.79 23.13
CA LEU A 262 -5.79 -2.54 21.81
C LEU A 262 -4.89 -1.31 21.81
N TYR A 263 -5.30 -0.24 22.50
CA TYR A 263 -4.50 0.98 22.61
C TYR A 263 -3.20 0.73 23.40
N VAL A 264 -3.25 -0.11 24.44
CA VAL A 264 -2.04 -0.52 25.18
C VAL A 264 -1.09 -1.28 24.26
N ALA A 265 -1.61 -2.26 23.50
CA ALA A 265 -0.80 -3.02 22.54
C ALA A 265 -0.21 -2.12 21.45
N GLN A 266 -0.98 -1.18 20.91
CA GLN A 266 -0.53 -0.19 19.93
C GLN A 266 0.56 0.73 20.50
N ALA A 267 0.46 1.16 21.75
CA ALA A 267 1.50 1.93 22.43
C ALA A 267 2.79 1.12 22.57
N ILE A 268 2.70 -0.17 22.96
CA ILE A 268 3.85 -1.07 23.03
C ILE A 268 4.51 -1.22 21.66
N VAL A 269 3.72 -1.48 20.60
CA VAL A 269 4.23 -1.61 19.23
C VAL A 269 4.92 -0.32 18.79
N ALA A 270 4.33 0.85 19.05
CA ALA A 270 4.92 2.14 18.70
C ALA A 270 6.27 2.34 19.40
N VAL A 271 6.33 2.14 20.72
CA VAL A 271 7.57 2.28 21.50
C VAL A 271 8.64 1.29 21.03
N ALA A 272 8.28 0.01 20.85
CA ALA A 272 9.21 -1.03 20.41
C ALA A 272 9.75 -0.73 19.00
N THR A 273 8.90 -0.25 18.10
CA THR A 273 9.28 0.13 16.73
C THR A 273 10.28 1.28 16.72
N LEU A 274 10.00 2.35 17.46
CA LEU A 274 10.89 3.52 17.54
C LEU A 274 12.20 3.18 18.26
N ALA A 275 12.16 2.37 19.33
CA ALA A 275 13.35 1.91 20.03
C ALA A 275 14.24 1.02 19.14
N ALA A 276 13.65 0.12 18.35
CA ALA A 276 14.37 -0.69 17.38
C ALA A 276 15.04 0.20 16.33
N ALA A 277 14.33 1.16 15.74
CA ALA A 277 14.90 2.08 14.76
C ALA A 277 16.02 2.96 15.36
N TRP A 278 15.83 3.47 16.57
CA TRP A 278 16.84 4.27 17.28
C TRP A 278 18.12 3.47 17.54
N ARG A 279 18.01 2.18 17.89
CA ARG A 279 19.16 1.30 18.12
C ARG A 279 20.01 1.05 16.87
N TRP A 280 19.42 1.22 15.69
CA TRP A 280 20.12 1.14 14.40
C TRP A 280 20.57 2.50 13.87
N ARG A 281 20.55 3.56 14.70
CA ARG A 281 21.10 4.86 14.33
C ARG A 281 22.56 4.74 13.88
N GLY A 282 22.88 5.39 12.76
CA GLY A 282 24.22 5.38 12.16
C GLY A 282 24.57 4.16 11.30
N HIS A 283 23.63 3.23 11.06
CA HIS A 283 23.87 2.00 10.28
C HIS A 283 23.09 1.96 8.96
N GLY A 284 22.83 3.12 8.35
CA GLY A 284 22.04 3.26 7.13
C GLY A 284 20.53 3.30 7.36
N THR A 285 19.75 3.29 6.28
CA THR A 285 18.28 3.45 6.33
C THR A 285 17.50 2.14 6.31
N ALA A 286 18.11 1.05 5.84
CA ALA A 286 17.44 -0.23 5.65
C ALA A 286 16.74 -0.75 6.92
N ASN A 287 17.45 -0.86 8.05
CA ASN A 287 16.88 -1.38 9.30
C ASN A 287 15.80 -0.48 9.91
N PRO A 288 15.97 0.86 9.98
CA PRO A 288 14.88 1.76 10.35
C PRO A 288 13.63 1.62 9.47
N ILE A 289 13.78 1.45 8.15
CA ILE A 289 12.66 1.26 7.22
C ILE A 289 11.95 -0.06 7.50
N VAL A 290 12.69 -1.16 7.65
CA VAL A 290 12.13 -2.48 7.99
C VAL A 290 11.36 -2.41 9.32
N ALA A 291 11.94 -1.81 10.35
CA ALA A 291 11.26 -1.60 11.63
C ALA A 291 9.96 -0.80 11.45
N GLY A 292 10.00 0.27 10.65
CA GLY A 292 8.83 1.08 10.34
C GLY A 292 7.72 0.31 9.61
N ILE A 293 8.04 -0.51 8.61
CA ILE A 293 7.06 -1.34 7.91
C ILE A 293 6.43 -2.34 8.88
N THR A 294 7.26 -3.12 9.61
CA THR A 294 6.80 -4.12 10.56
C THR A 294 5.93 -3.50 11.65
N GLY A 295 6.36 -2.40 12.24
CA GLY A 295 5.59 -1.68 13.24
C GLY A 295 4.25 -1.17 12.71
N SER A 296 4.20 -0.67 11.48
CA SER A 296 2.96 -0.17 10.86
C SER A 296 1.94 -1.29 10.67
N LEU A 297 2.40 -2.46 10.21
CA LEU A 297 1.56 -3.65 10.04
C LEU A 297 1.10 -4.26 11.37
N LEU A 298 1.87 -4.13 12.45
CA LEU A 298 1.46 -4.56 13.79
C LEU A 298 0.52 -3.56 14.48
N PHE A 299 0.63 -2.28 14.13
CA PHE A 299 -0.15 -1.21 14.73
C PHE A 299 -1.55 -1.09 14.15
N THR A 300 -1.73 -1.44 12.86
CA THR A 300 -3.01 -1.27 12.19
C THR A 300 -4.14 -2.08 12.87
N PRO A 301 -5.30 -1.47 13.17
CA PRO A 301 -6.42 -2.17 13.81
C PRO A 301 -7.29 -2.95 12.81
N TYR A 302 -6.90 -3.02 11.54
CA TYR A 302 -7.56 -3.83 10.51
C TYR A 302 -6.58 -4.06 9.34
N VAL A 303 -6.78 -5.16 8.62
CA VAL A 303 -6.04 -5.49 7.40
C VAL A 303 -6.99 -5.52 6.21
N GLY A 304 -6.61 -4.83 5.15
CA GLY A 304 -7.35 -4.80 3.89
C GLY A 304 -8.24 -3.58 3.78
N PHE A 305 -7.65 -2.44 3.42
CA PHE A 305 -8.18 -1.38 2.53
C PHE A 305 -7.02 -0.64 1.90
#